data_AF-A0A922D5T1-F1
#
_entry.id   AF-A0A922D5T1-F1
#
_cell.length_a   1.000
_cell.length_b   1.000
_cell.length_c   1.000
_cell.angle_alpha   90.00
_cell.angle_beta   90.00
_cell.angle_gamma   90.00
#
_symmetry.space_group_name_H-M   'P 1'
#
loop_
_entity.id
_entity.type
_entity.pdbx_description
1 polymer ?
#
loop_
_entity_poly.entity_id
_entity_poly.type
_entity_poly.pdbx_seq_one_letter_code
_entity_poly.pdbx_strand_id
1 'polypeptide(L)'
;MLFCVVAGEVIKGWDQGIKTMKKGENAIFTIPPELAYGKDGSPPTIPPNATLQFDVELLSWTSVKDICKDGGIFKKILKEGEKWENPKDLDEVHVKYEALLEDGPLIAKSDGLEFTVQEGHFCPALSKAVKTMKKGEKVLLTVKPQYAFGEKGKPASGGEGAVPPNATLQITLELVSWKTVSEITEDKKVIKKILKEGEGYERPNDGAVVKVKLIGKLQDGTVFLKKGHEDGEELFEFKTDDEQVIEGLDRAVMTMKKGEIALLTVAPEYAYGSSQSQQELAVVPPNSIVYYEVELVSVDKEKESWDMNTQEKIEAAGKKKEEGNVLFKAGKFAKASKRYEKAVKYIEYDTSFSEEEKKQAKAVKVACNLNNAACKLKIKEYKEAEKLCTKVLELESRNVKALYRRAQAYIQLADLDLAELDIKKALEIDPDNRDVKLEYKTLKEKMKEYNKREAKFYGNMFAKLNKLGSHETKKAEAKEAEPMNIDSKA
;
A
#
# COMPACT_ATOMS: atom_id res chain seq x y z
N MET A 1 41.79 -0.01 33.49
CA MET A 1 42.22 -0.59 32.21
C MET A 1 41.05 -0.51 31.23
N LEU A 2 41.28 -0.18 29.96
CA LEU A 2 40.26 -0.20 28.89
C LEU A 2 40.65 -1.31 27.91
N PHE A 3 39.70 -2.17 27.54
CA PHE A 3 39.93 -3.27 26.59
C PHE A 3 38.60 -3.68 25.93
N CYS A 4 38.66 -4.34 24.77
CA CYS A 4 37.48 -4.86 24.07
C CYS A 4 37.13 -6.26 24.55
N VAL A 5 36.00 -6.37 25.25
CA VAL A 5 35.39 -7.66 25.60
C VAL A 5 35.08 -8.41 24.30
N VAL A 6 35.60 -9.63 24.10
CA VAL A 6 35.57 -10.51 22.88
C VAL A 6 36.65 -10.37 21.81
N ALA A 7 37.67 -9.53 21.99
CA ALA A 7 38.79 -9.45 21.02
C ALA A 7 39.97 -10.41 21.32
N GLY A 8 39.89 -11.22 22.39
CA GLY A 8 41.03 -12.03 22.86
C GLY A 8 42.20 -11.19 23.40
N GLU A 9 41.94 -9.93 23.73
CA GLU A 9 42.91 -8.98 24.30
C GLU A 9 43.21 -9.24 25.78
N VAL A 10 42.39 -10.05 26.46
CA VAL A 10 42.51 -10.40 27.88
C VAL A 10 42.35 -11.90 28.08
N ILE A 11 42.70 -12.37 29.29
CA ILE A 11 42.49 -13.78 29.66
C ILE A 11 41.02 -14.19 29.55
N LYS A 12 40.76 -15.45 29.20
CA LYS A 12 39.39 -15.97 28.95
C LYS A 12 38.45 -15.76 30.15
N GLY A 13 38.98 -15.86 31.37
CA GLY A 13 38.20 -15.65 32.59
C GLY A 13 37.68 -14.22 32.74
N TRP A 14 38.43 -13.21 32.27
CA TRP A 14 37.95 -11.82 32.23
C TRP A 14 36.84 -11.65 31.19
N ASP A 15 37.04 -12.19 29.99
CA ASP A 15 36.04 -12.13 28.91
C ASP A 15 34.71 -12.77 29.30
N GLN A 16 34.73 -13.78 30.17
CA GLN A 16 33.52 -14.43 30.69
C GLN A 16 32.94 -13.69 31.90
N GLY A 17 33.77 -13.38 32.90
CA GLY A 17 33.33 -12.77 34.15
C GLY A 17 32.80 -11.35 33.99
N ILE A 18 33.48 -10.52 33.19
CA ILE A 18 33.10 -9.10 33.07
C ILE A 18 31.77 -8.94 32.32
N LYS A 19 31.38 -9.91 31.48
CA LYS A 19 30.07 -9.93 30.81
C LYS A 19 28.90 -10.14 31.77
N THR A 20 29.14 -10.67 32.97
CA THR A 20 28.06 -10.89 33.96
C THR A 20 27.84 -9.67 34.85
N MET A 21 28.73 -8.67 34.80
CA MET A 21 28.69 -7.51 35.69
C MET A 21 27.73 -6.42 35.20
N LYS A 22 27.15 -5.68 36.14
CA LYS A 22 26.39 -4.44 35.91
C LYS A 22 27.32 -3.22 36.00
N LYS A 23 26.89 -2.08 35.44
CA LYS A 23 27.62 -0.81 35.56
C LYS A 23 27.79 -0.43 37.05
N GLY A 24 29.02 -0.14 37.45
CA GLY A 24 29.40 0.20 38.82
C GLY A 24 29.52 -1.01 39.78
N GLU A 25 29.37 -2.23 39.28
CA GLU A 25 29.53 -3.44 40.09
C GLU A 25 31.00 -3.67 40.46
N ASN A 26 31.24 -4.07 41.70
CA ASN A 26 32.52 -4.61 42.16
C ASN A 26 32.38 -6.12 42.33
N ALA A 27 33.30 -6.89 41.73
CA ALA A 27 33.29 -8.34 41.77
C ALA A 27 34.71 -8.90 41.93
N ILE A 28 34.84 -9.93 42.76
CA ILE A 28 36.08 -10.69 42.89
C ILE A 28 35.98 -11.94 42.01
N PHE A 29 36.83 -12.03 41.00
CA PHE A 29 36.94 -13.19 40.13
C PHE A 29 38.10 -14.08 40.57
N THR A 30 37.78 -15.32 40.96
CA THR A 30 38.77 -16.40 41.13
C THR A 30 38.82 -17.21 39.85
N ILE A 31 39.88 -17.04 39.08
CA ILE A 31 40.03 -17.55 37.71
C ILE A 31 41.01 -18.73 37.72
N PRO A 32 40.56 -19.95 37.39
CA PRO A 32 41.43 -21.11 37.36
C PRO A 32 42.40 -21.03 36.17
N PRO A 33 43.53 -21.76 36.20
CA PRO A 33 44.61 -21.60 35.24
C PRO A 33 44.17 -21.79 33.77
N GLU A 34 43.20 -22.67 33.51
CA GLU A 34 42.68 -22.99 32.18
C GLU A 34 41.97 -21.80 31.51
N LEU A 35 41.50 -20.85 32.32
CA LEU A 35 40.90 -19.59 31.89
C LEU A 35 41.84 -18.38 32.07
N ALA A 36 43.06 -18.61 32.55
CA ALA A 36 44.13 -17.62 32.72
C ALA A 36 45.32 -17.95 31.80
N TYR A 37 46.52 -18.16 32.36
CA TYR A 37 47.78 -18.39 31.61
C TYR A 37 48.19 -19.87 31.50
N GLY A 38 47.38 -20.80 32.01
CA GLY A 38 47.59 -22.24 31.88
C GLY A 38 48.93 -22.75 32.41
N LYS A 39 49.41 -23.84 31.80
CA LYS A 39 50.67 -24.54 32.16
C LYS A 39 51.94 -23.73 31.91
N ASP A 40 51.85 -22.69 31.08
CA ASP A 40 53.02 -21.89 30.69
C ASP A 40 53.22 -20.69 31.64
N GLY A 41 52.16 -20.27 32.34
CA GLY A 41 52.20 -19.11 33.24
C GLY A 41 52.43 -17.80 32.47
N SER A 42 52.78 -16.74 33.20
CA SER A 42 53.27 -15.48 32.60
C SER A 42 54.52 -15.02 33.38
N PRO A 43 55.69 -15.57 33.04
CA PRO A 43 56.95 -15.25 33.73
C PRO A 43 57.31 -13.76 33.65
N PRO A 44 58.04 -13.22 34.65
CA PRO A 44 58.52 -13.90 35.85
C PRO A 44 57.48 -13.97 36.98
N THR A 45 56.35 -13.29 36.83
CA THR A 45 55.46 -12.95 37.95
C THR A 45 54.38 -13.99 38.22
N ILE A 46 53.88 -14.65 37.17
CA ILE A 46 52.78 -15.61 37.29
C ILE A 46 53.34 -17.01 37.00
N PRO A 47 53.40 -17.92 37.99
CA PRO A 47 53.92 -19.26 37.77
C PRO A 47 52.96 -20.11 36.91
N PRO A 48 53.49 -21.19 36.28
CA PRO A 48 52.68 -22.25 35.69
C PRO A 48 51.52 -22.70 36.59
N ASN A 49 50.34 -22.91 35.99
CA ASN A 49 49.13 -23.42 36.64
C ASN A 49 48.65 -22.59 37.85
N ALA A 50 48.93 -21.28 37.87
CA ALA A 50 48.45 -20.39 38.92
C ALA A 50 46.95 -20.05 38.75
N THR A 51 46.17 -20.24 39.82
CA THR A 51 44.84 -19.63 39.96
C THR A 51 45.01 -18.16 40.31
N LEU A 52 44.33 -17.28 39.58
CA LEU A 52 44.42 -15.84 39.79
C LEU A 52 43.16 -15.33 40.49
N GLN A 53 43.33 -14.34 41.37
CA GLN A 53 42.22 -13.61 41.95
C GLN A 53 42.31 -12.14 41.53
N PHE A 54 41.21 -11.61 41.01
CA PHE A 54 41.12 -10.21 40.60
C PHE A 54 39.95 -9.54 41.32
N ASP A 55 40.20 -8.37 41.90
CA ASP A 55 39.16 -7.46 42.35
C ASP A 55 38.90 -6.45 41.21
N VAL A 56 37.68 -6.46 40.68
CA VAL A 56 37.33 -5.74 39.45
C VAL A 56 36.12 -4.85 39.69
N GLU A 57 36.26 -3.57 39.33
CA GLU A 57 35.15 -2.61 39.26
C GLU A 57 34.79 -2.33 37.80
N LEU A 58 33.53 -2.54 37.40
CA LEU A 58 33.06 -2.21 36.05
C LEU A 58 32.57 -0.76 35.97
N LEU A 59 33.48 0.17 35.69
CA LEU A 59 33.18 1.60 35.66
C LEU A 59 32.16 1.99 34.57
N SER A 60 32.40 1.55 33.33
CA SER A 60 31.51 1.78 32.18
C SER A 60 31.93 0.91 30.99
N TRP A 61 31.03 0.76 30.02
CA TRP A 61 31.36 0.22 28.69
C TRP A 61 30.77 1.14 27.62
N THR A 62 31.33 1.08 26.41
CA THR A 62 30.67 1.62 25.23
C THR A 62 30.28 0.46 24.33
N SER A 63 29.01 0.38 23.95
CA SER A 63 28.56 -0.63 22.99
C SER A 63 29.14 -0.33 21.61
N VAL A 64 30.03 -1.21 21.15
CA VAL A 64 30.48 -1.27 19.76
C VAL A 64 29.68 -2.37 19.09
N LYS A 65 28.80 -1.99 18.17
CA LYS A 65 27.91 -2.92 17.47
C LYS A 65 28.39 -3.08 16.04
N ASP A 66 28.67 -4.30 15.62
CA ASP A 66 28.74 -4.63 14.20
C ASP A 66 27.32 -4.57 13.62
N ILE A 67 27.03 -3.52 12.85
CA ILE A 67 25.69 -3.28 12.32
C ILE A 67 25.40 -4.11 11.06
N CYS A 68 26.43 -4.67 10.41
CA CYS A 68 26.30 -5.51 9.23
C CYS A 68 26.45 -7.00 9.53
N LYS A 69 26.97 -7.36 10.71
CA LYS A 69 27.26 -8.74 11.15
C LYS A 69 28.28 -9.47 10.27
N ASP A 70 29.11 -8.70 9.57
CA ASP A 70 30.17 -9.17 8.67
C ASP A 70 31.53 -8.52 8.99
N GLY A 71 31.63 -7.81 10.12
CA GLY A 71 32.82 -7.05 10.52
C GLY A 71 33.08 -5.79 9.68
N GLY A 72 32.16 -5.38 8.82
CA GLY A 72 32.38 -4.29 7.90
C GLY A 72 32.10 -2.89 8.46
N ILE A 73 31.14 -2.76 9.38
CA ILE A 73 30.84 -1.47 10.02
C ILE A 73 30.62 -1.67 11.52
N PHE A 74 31.53 -1.11 12.30
CA PHE A 74 31.40 -1.05 13.75
C PHE A 74 30.88 0.31 14.19
N LYS A 75 29.73 0.33 14.85
CA LYS A 75 29.09 1.53 15.39
C LYS A 75 29.33 1.63 16.89
N LYS A 76 30.05 2.66 17.31
CA LYS A 76 30.22 3.04 18.72
C LYS A 76 29.32 4.23 19.03
N ILE A 77 28.42 4.09 20.00
CA ILE A 77 27.54 5.20 20.40
C ILE A 77 28.32 6.19 21.25
N LEU A 78 28.38 7.45 20.82
CA LEU A 78 29.01 8.57 21.55
C LEU A 78 27.98 9.36 22.36
N LYS A 79 26.78 9.52 21.81
CA LYS A 79 25.61 10.13 22.47
C LYS A 79 24.38 9.33 22.09
N GLU A 80 23.61 8.90 23.08
CA GLU A 80 22.33 8.23 22.83
C GLU A 80 21.32 9.20 22.20
N GLY A 81 20.55 8.70 21.25
CA GLY A 81 19.42 9.42 20.68
C GLY A 81 18.13 9.21 21.47
N GLU A 82 17.15 10.05 21.18
CA GLU A 82 15.81 10.03 21.74
C GLU A 82 14.88 9.13 20.92
N LYS A 83 13.77 8.71 21.54
CA LYS A 83 12.74 7.86 20.95
C LYS A 83 13.26 6.47 20.56
N TRP A 84 12.35 5.64 20.05
CA TRP A 84 12.63 4.25 19.70
C TRP A 84 12.68 4.02 18.18
N GLU A 85 12.23 4.98 17.38
CA GLU A 85 12.12 4.87 15.93
C GLU A 85 13.46 5.10 15.23
N ASN A 86 13.59 4.51 14.04
CA ASN A 86 14.74 4.66 13.16
C ASN A 86 14.27 5.02 11.75
N PRO A 87 15.07 5.79 10.98
CA PRO A 87 14.80 6.06 9.58
C PRO A 87 14.68 4.80 8.72
N LYS A 88 13.80 4.86 7.72
CA LYS A 88 13.58 3.84 6.68
C LYS A 88 14.19 4.29 5.35
N ASP A 89 14.18 3.39 4.37
CA ASP A 89 14.77 3.62 3.04
C ASP A 89 14.29 4.89 2.33
N LEU A 90 13.01 5.23 2.44
CA LEU A 90 12.43 6.39 1.78
C LEU A 90 12.63 7.69 2.56
N ASP A 91 12.99 7.62 3.83
CA ASP A 91 13.04 8.79 4.71
C ASP A 91 14.16 9.73 4.28
N GLU A 92 13.91 11.03 4.41
CA GLU A 92 14.88 12.09 4.15
C GLU A 92 15.56 12.43 5.49
N VAL A 93 16.79 11.95 5.67
CA VAL A 93 17.55 12.15 6.91
C VAL A 93 18.33 13.45 6.86
N HIS A 94 18.36 14.17 7.98
CA HIS A 94 19.22 15.32 8.20
C HIS A 94 20.36 14.91 9.14
N VAL A 95 21.59 14.94 8.65
CA VAL A 95 22.77 14.46 9.38
C VAL A 95 23.87 15.50 9.44
N LYS A 96 24.78 15.33 10.40
CA LYS A 96 26.11 15.95 10.41
C LYS A 96 27.15 14.86 10.43
N TYR A 97 28.23 15.01 9.69
CA TYR A 97 29.29 14.01 9.73
C TYR A 97 30.68 14.60 9.55
N GLU A 98 31.66 13.88 10.06
CA GLU A 98 33.08 14.14 9.90
C GLU A 98 33.77 12.80 9.65
N ALA A 99 34.37 12.64 8.47
CA ALA A 99 35.04 11.42 8.03
C ALA A 99 36.55 11.62 7.97
N LEU A 100 37.29 10.78 8.69
CA LEU A 100 38.74 10.75 8.75
C LEU A 100 39.27 9.39 8.28
N LEU A 101 40.52 9.35 7.84
CA LEU A 101 41.27 8.08 7.72
C LEU A 101 41.66 7.58 9.12
N GLU A 102 41.77 6.26 9.31
CA GLU A 102 42.03 5.62 10.61
C GLU A 102 43.19 6.26 11.41
N ASP A 103 44.26 6.68 10.73
CA ASP A 103 45.41 7.40 11.31
C ASP A 103 45.77 8.65 10.48
N GLY A 104 44.79 9.35 9.90
CA GLY A 104 45.05 10.33 8.84
C GLY A 104 44.19 11.59 8.85
N PRO A 105 44.31 12.41 7.78
CA PRO A 105 43.64 13.70 7.70
C PRO A 105 42.13 13.57 7.60
N LEU A 106 41.46 14.68 7.90
CA LEU A 106 40.05 14.89 7.58
C LEU A 106 39.82 14.74 6.07
N ILE A 107 38.87 13.89 5.69
CA ILE A 107 38.50 13.61 4.30
C ILE A 107 37.26 14.41 3.91
N ALA A 108 36.23 14.39 4.74
CA ALA A 108 34.97 15.07 4.42
C ALA A 108 34.27 15.50 5.69
N LYS A 109 33.55 16.63 5.62
CA LYS A 109 32.75 17.14 6.73
C LYS A 109 31.50 17.81 6.20
N SER A 110 30.39 17.62 6.91
CA SER A 110 29.16 18.39 6.73
C SER A 110 28.52 18.72 8.08
N ASP A 111 28.15 19.98 8.27
CA ASP A 111 27.46 20.49 9.47
C ASP A 111 25.93 20.46 9.34
N GLY A 112 25.40 19.95 8.23
CA GLY A 112 23.96 19.80 7.99
C GLY A 112 23.68 19.40 6.54
N LEU A 113 23.44 18.10 6.32
CA LEU A 113 23.13 17.51 5.02
C LEU A 113 21.81 16.76 5.08
N GLU A 114 20.95 16.98 4.09
CA GLU A 114 19.77 16.15 3.85
C GLU A 114 20.00 15.17 2.69
N PHE A 115 19.64 13.90 2.87
CA PHE A 115 19.62 12.90 1.78
C PHE A 115 18.57 11.82 2.03
N THR A 116 18.09 11.19 0.94
CA THR A 116 17.18 10.03 1.01
C THR A 116 17.98 8.78 1.37
N VAL A 117 17.58 8.03 2.40
CA VAL A 117 18.37 6.90 2.94
C VAL A 117 18.75 5.87 1.86
N GLN A 118 17.82 5.51 0.96
CA GLN A 118 18.05 4.52 -0.10
C GLN A 118 19.01 5.01 -1.20
N GLU A 119 19.02 6.32 -1.48
CA GLU A 119 19.92 6.93 -2.47
C GLU A 119 21.34 7.02 -1.89
N GLY A 120 21.40 7.27 -0.58
CA GLY A 120 22.62 7.37 0.19
C GLY A 120 23.43 8.61 -0.11
N HIS A 121 24.52 8.76 0.63
CA HIS A 121 25.43 9.88 0.48
C HIS A 121 26.84 9.50 0.92
N PHE A 122 27.85 10.06 0.25
CA PHE A 122 29.29 9.90 0.51
C PHE A 122 29.80 8.46 0.39
N CYS A 123 29.37 7.54 1.25
CA CYS A 123 29.68 6.11 1.15
C CYS A 123 28.53 5.23 1.67
N PRO A 124 28.47 3.93 1.30
CA PRO A 124 27.41 3.00 1.72
C PRO A 124 27.20 2.91 3.23
N ALA A 125 28.23 3.20 4.03
CA ALA A 125 28.15 3.14 5.47
C ALA A 125 27.19 4.15 6.10
N LEU A 126 27.02 5.36 5.53
CA LEU A 126 26.11 6.34 6.10
C LEU A 126 24.66 5.84 6.08
N SER A 127 24.16 5.40 4.92
CA SER A 127 22.80 4.85 4.79
C SER A 127 22.56 3.65 5.70
N LYS A 128 23.56 2.77 5.86
CA LYS A 128 23.46 1.62 6.75
C LYS A 128 23.43 2.05 8.22
N ALA A 129 24.25 3.02 8.60
CA ALA A 129 24.33 3.51 9.97
C ALA A 129 23.06 4.24 10.39
N VAL A 130 22.54 5.17 9.58
CA VAL A 130 21.36 5.99 9.95
C VAL A 130 20.12 5.13 10.20
N LYS A 131 19.93 4.02 9.47
CA LYS A 131 18.86 3.03 9.73
C LYS A 131 18.92 2.36 11.11
N THR A 132 20.04 2.49 11.81
CA THR A 132 20.22 1.95 13.17
C THR A 132 20.30 3.04 14.22
N MET A 133 20.21 4.31 13.82
CA MET A 133 20.39 5.47 14.69
C MET A 133 19.04 6.07 15.07
N LYS A 134 18.96 6.56 16.31
CA LYS A 134 17.82 7.30 16.84
C LYS A 134 17.99 8.80 16.60
N LYS A 135 16.90 9.56 16.77
CA LYS A 135 16.92 11.02 16.61
C LYS A 135 17.89 11.64 17.63
N GLY A 136 18.82 12.46 17.17
CA GLY A 136 19.87 13.08 18.00
C GLY A 136 21.02 12.14 18.41
N GLU A 137 21.02 10.88 17.95
CA GLU A 137 22.10 9.93 18.24
C GLU A 137 23.38 10.39 17.53
N LYS A 138 24.50 10.36 18.26
CA LYS A 138 25.84 10.61 17.71
C LYS A 138 26.69 9.37 17.88
N VAL A 139 27.35 8.94 16.81
CA VAL A 139 28.13 7.70 16.76
C VAL A 139 29.49 7.94 16.12
N LEU A 140 30.45 7.08 16.46
CA LEU A 140 31.68 6.88 15.73
C LEU A 140 31.57 5.55 14.98
N LEU A 141 31.79 5.59 13.66
CA LEU A 141 31.79 4.43 12.80
C LEU A 141 33.22 4.08 12.40
N THR A 142 33.64 2.85 12.67
CA THR A 142 34.80 2.24 12.00
C THR A 142 34.29 1.51 10.77
N VAL A 143 34.62 2.02 9.58
CA VAL A 143 34.08 1.56 8.30
C VAL A 143 35.18 0.89 7.48
N LYS A 144 35.03 -0.41 7.25
CA LYS A 144 35.95 -1.18 6.40
C LYS A 144 35.75 -0.85 4.91
N PRO A 145 36.76 -1.12 4.05
CA PRO A 145 36.77 -0.63 2.67
C PRO A 145 35.52 -0.96 1.85
N GLN A 146 34.95 -2.16 2.03
CA GLN A 146 33.77 -2.62 1.31
C GLN A 146 32.51 -1.76 1.54
N TYR A 147 32.46 -1.00 2.65
CA TYR A 147 31.38 -0.05 2.95
C TYR A 147 31.83 1.42 2.87
N ALA A 148 33.09 1.65 2.52
CA ALA A 148 33.67 2.94 2.19
C ALA A 148 33.82 3.08 0.66
N PHE A 149 35.04 2.99 0.13
CA PHE A 149 35.37 3.20 -1.28
C PHE A 149 36.09 2.01 -1.94
N GLY A 150 36.19 0.87 -1.24
CA GLY A 150 36.71 -0.40 -1.74
C GLY A 150 38.15 -0.33 -2.26
N GLU A 151 38.48 -1.25 -3.16
CA GLU A 151 39.81 -1.38 -3.76
C GLU A 151 40.23 -0.18 -4.62
N LYS A 152 39.27 0.60 -5.12
CA LYS A 152 39.56 1.75 -5.98
C LYS A 152 39.90 3.01 -5.17
N GLY A 153 39.42 3.11 -3.94
CA GLY A 153 39.47 4.37 -3.19
C GLY A 153 38.63 5.46 -3.87
N LYS A 154 38.93 6.72 -3.55
CA LYS A 154 38.26 7.90 -4.10
C LYS A 154 39.28 9.03 -4.35
N PRO A 155 39.32 9.66 -5.53
CA PRO A 155 40.14 10.84 -5.75
C PRO A 155 39.57 12.07 -5.01
N ALA A 156 40.44 13.04 -4.70
CA ALA A 156 40.01 14.31 -4.13
C ALA A 156 39.06 15.04 -5.09
N SER A 157 37.96 15.58 -4.58
CA SER A 157 36.92 16.22 -5.39
C SER A 157 36.00 17.08 -4.52
N GLY A 158 35.62 18.27 -5.01
CA GLY A 158 34.54 19.06 -4.40
C GLY A 158 34.73 19.43 -2.93
N GLY A 159 35.97 19.70 -2.49
CA GLY A 159 36.29 19.99 -1.08
C GLY A 159 36.50 18.74 -0.20
N GLU A 160 36.28 17.55 -0.75
CA GLU A 160 36.58 16.28 -0.09
C GLU A 160 37.99 15.77 -0.47
N GLY A 161 38.73 15.26 0.52
CA GLY A 161 40.04 14.65 0.36
C GLY A 161 40.01 13.33 -0.40
N ALA A 162 41.20 12.89 -0.83
CA ALA A 162 41.37 11.58 -1.47
C ALA A 162 41.33 10.47 -0.42
N VAL A 163 40.68 9.37 -0.75
CA VAL A 163 40.67 8.12 0.03
C VAL A 163 41.52 7.08 -0.69
N PRO A 164 42.57 6.54 -0.07
CA PRO A 164 43.38 5.49 -0.67
C PRO A 164 42.57 4.21 -0.95
N PRO A 165 42.99 3.40 -1.94
CA PRO A 165 42.58 2.01 -2.10
C PRO A 165 42.58 1.25 -0.77
N ASN A 166 41.51 0.50 -0.50
CA ASN A 166 41.38 -0.36 0.68
C ASN A 166 41.53 0.36 2.04
N ALA A 167 41.24 1.65 2.11
CA ALA A 167 41.30 2.41 3.35
C ALA A 167 40.09 2.15 4.26
N THR A 168 40.36 2.03 5.57
CA THR A 168 39.36 2.12 6.64
C THR A 168 39.08 3.59 6.96
N LEU A 169 37.81 3.94 7.20
CA LEU A 169 37.41 5.28 7.63
C LEU A 169 36.91 5.28 9.06
N GLN A 170 37.17 6.38 9.77
CA GLN A 170 36.56 6.76 11.04
C GLN A 170 35.55 7.88 10.78
N ILE A 171 34.27 7.61 10.94
CA ILE A 171 33.21 8.59 10.65
C ILE A 171 32.45 8.93 11.92
N THR A 172 32.59 10.16 12.39
CA THR A 172 31.67 10.71 13.39
C THR A 172 30.39 11.11 12.68
N LEU A 173 29.25 10.53 13.07
CA LEU A 173 27.95 10.76 12.44
C LEU A 173 26.92 11.13 13.50
N GLU A 174 26.18 12.21 13.27
CA GLU A 174 25.05 12.64 14.08
C GLU A 174 23.78 12.64 13.24
N LEU A 175 22.76 11.89 13.67
CA LEU A 175 21.44 11.90 13.05
C LEU A 175 20.60 12.99 13.73
N VAL A 176 20.50 14.17 13.12
CA VAL A 176 19.81 15.32 13.72
C VAL A 176 18.30 15.10 13.74
N SER A 177 17.74 14.72 12.60
CA SER A 177 16.31 14.46 12.41
C SER A 177 16.09 13.70 11.10
N TRP A 178 14.85 13.29 10.83
CA TRP A 178 14.43 12.87 9.49
C TRP A 178 12.99 13.27 9.24
N LYS A 179 12.61 13.34 7.96
CA LYS A 179 11.23 13.49 7.52
C LYS A 179 10.76 12.13 7.01
N THR A 180 9.69 11.61 7.60
CA THR A 180 9.13 10.31 7.23
C THR A 180 8.50 10.39 5.85
N VAL A 181 8.84 9.46 4.96
CA VAL A 181 8.28 9.38 3.60
C VAL A 181 7.56 8.04 3.43
N SER A 182 6.32 8.09 2.96
CA SER A 182 5.52 6.90 2.69
C SER A 182 4.91 6.90 1.29
N GLU A 183 4.96 5.75 0.65
CA GLU A 183 4.20 5.45 -0.57
C GLU A 183 2.73 5.21 -0.17
N ILE A 184 1.82 6.03 -0.69
CA ILE A 184 0.38 5.97 -0.39
C ILE A 184 -0.34 4.98 -1.32
N THR A 185 0.17 4.82 -2.54
CA THR A 185 -0.34 3.85 -3.52
C THR A 185 0.68 2.74 -3.76
N GLU A 186 0.20 1.54 -4.09
CA GLU A 186 1.05 0.36 -4.36
C GLU A 186 1.99 0.58 -5.56
N ASP A 187 1.55 1.36 -6.54
CA ASP A 187 2.33 1.74 -7.72
C ASP A 187 3.29 2.92 -7.47
N LYS A 188 3.37 3.41 -6.23
CA LYS A 188 4.29 4.46 -5.77
C LYS A 188 4.09 5.83 -6.42
N LYS A 189 2.94 6.05 -7.06
CA LYS A 189 2.61 7.29 -7.77
C LYS A 189 2.04 8.39 -6.87
N VAL A 190 1.71 8.07 -5.63
CA VAL A 190 1.37 9.05 -4.60
C VAL A 190 2.33 8.86 -3.44
N ILE A 191 3.15 9.87 -3.18
CA ILE A 191 4.16 9.86 -2.12
C ILE A 191 3.83 10.97 -1.12
N LYS A 192 3.88 10.65 0.17
CA LYS A 192 3.68 11.60 1.27
C LYS A 192 4.97 11.76 2.06
N LYS A 193 5.47 12.98 2.19
CA LYS A 193 6.57 13.36 3.08
C LYS A 193 6.03 14.18 4.25
N ILE A 194 6.17 13.68 5.47
CA ILE A 194 5.70 14.39 6.67
C ILE A 194 6.68 15.52 7.00
N LEU A 195 6.19 16.76 6.99
CA LEU A 195 6.93 17.97 7.35
C LEU A 195 6.78 18.30 8.84
N LYS A 196 5.60 18.03 9.40
CA LYS A 196 5.30 18.14 10.83
C LYS A 196 4.41 16.96 11.24
N GLU A 197 4.82 16.25 12.28
CA GLU A 197 4.03 15.16 12.85
C GLU A 197 2.70 15.68 13.42
N GLY A 198 1.62 14.96 13.15
CA GLY A 198 0.33 15.19 13.77
C GLY A 198 0.21 14.52 15.14
N GLU A 199 -0.86 14.89 15.84
CA GLU A 199 -1.18 14.43 17.19
C GLU A 199 -2.13 13.23 17.18
N GLY A 200 -2.05 12.41 18.22
CA GLY A 200 -2.91 11.24 18.39
C GLY A 200 -2.62 10.08 17.44
N TYR A 201 -3.56 9.15 17.39
CA TYR A 201 -3.49 7.92 16.59
C TYR A 201 -4.59 7.84 15.53
N GLU A 202 -5.60 8.69 15.64
CA GLU A 202 -6.75 8.66 14.75
C GLU A 202 -6.44 9.25 13.39
N ARG A 203 -7.13 8.71 12.38
CA ARG A 203 -7.07 9.14 10.99
C ARG A 203 -8.49 9.24 10.45
N PRO A 204 -8.73 10.06 9.40
CA PRO A 204 -10.01 10.08 8.71
C PRO A 204 -10.38 8.68 8.20
N ASN A 205 -11.66 8.32 8.30
CA ASN A 205 -12.23 7.12 7.66
C ASN A 205 -13.05 7.51 6.42
N ASP A 206 -13.50 6.52 5.65
CA ASP A 206 -14.31 6.75 4.45
C ASP A 206 -15.57 7.56 4.78
N GLY A 207 -15.73 8.72 4.15
CA GLY A 207 -16.87 9.60 4.36
C GLY A 207 -16.74 10.56 5.54
N ALA A 208 -15.58 10.61 6.21
CA ALA A 208 -15.24 11.66 7.17
C ALA A 208 -15.27 13.04 6.49
N VAL A 209 -15.70 14.05 7.24
CA VAL A 209 -15.54 15.45 6.84
C VAL A 209 -14.22 15.94 7.40
N VAL A 210 -13.35 16.47 6.54
CA VAL A 210 -12.03 16.95 6.92
C VAL A 210 -11.89 18.42 6.57
N LYS A 211 -11.20 19.17 7.44
CA LYS A 211 -10.83 20.56 7.19
C LYS A 211 -9.32 20.67 7.06
N VAL A 212 -8.86 21.23 5.96
CA VAL A 212 -7.43 21.33 5.63
C VAL A 212 -7.05 22.75 5.25
N LYS A 213 -5.76 23.06 5.41
CA LYS A 213 -5.11 24.13 4.64
C LYS A 213 -4.31 23.48 3.53
N LEU A 214 -4.36 24.06 2.33
CA LEU A 214 -3.90 23.40 1.12
C LEU A 214 -3.18 24.39 0.20
N ILE A 215 -1.97 24.04 -0.24
CA ILE A 215 -1.25 24.75 -1.31
C ILE A 215 -0.86 23.74 -2.38
N GLY A 216 -1.40 23.90 -3.59
CA GLY A 216 -1.06 23.10 -4.77
C GLY A 216 -0.06 23.82 -5.67
N LYS A 217 1.03 23.14 -6.04
CA LYS A 217 2.14 23.66 -6.85
C LYS A 217 2.50 22.73 -7.99
N LEU A 218 2.91 23.29 -9.12
CA LEU A 218 3.60 22.56 -10.19
C LEU A 218 5.07 22.32 -9.82
N GLN A 219 5.74 21.47 -10.60
CA GLN A 219 7.15 21.11 -10.39
C GLN A 219 8.10 22.32 -10.45
N ASP A 220 7.76 23.35 -11.23
CA ASP A 220 8.52 24.60 -11.33
C ASP A 220 8.27 25.57 -10.15
N GLY A 221 7.42 25.18 -9.20
CA GLY A 221 7.04 25.98 -8.03
C GLY A 221 5.81 26.87 -8.25
N THR A 222 5.23 26.92 -9.45
CA THR A 222 4.02 27.71 -9.73
C THR A 222 2.85 27.24 -8.87
N VAL A 223 2.31 28.14 -8.05
CA VAL A 223 1.13 27.86 -7.21
C VAL A 223 -0.13 27.96 -8.06
N PHE A 224 -0.90 26.87 -8.14
CA PHE A 224 -2.15 26.81 -8.90
C PHE A 224 -3.40 26.79 -8.00
N LEU A 225 -3.25 26.43 -6.73
CA LEU A 225 -4.32 26.39 -5.74
C LEU A 225 -3.78 26.81 -4.37
N LYS A 226 -4.54 27.63 -3.64
CA LYS A 226 -4.28 27.95 -2.23
C LYS A 226 -5.62 28.08 -1.52
N LYS A 227 -5.83 27.33 -0.45
CA LYS A 227 -7.10 27.32 0.31
C LYS A 227 -6.87 27.23 1.82
N GLY A 228 -7.65 27.96 2.59
CA GLY A 228 -7.64 27.95 4.06
C GLY A 228 -6.40 28.62 4.68
N HIS A 229 -5.70 29.47 3.95
CA HIS A 229 -4.45 30.12 4.38
C HIS A 229 -4.58 31.64 4.53
N GLU A 230 -5.69 32.24 4.12
CA GLU A 230 -5.92 33.68 4.26
C GLU A 230 -6.61 34.01 5.60
N ASP A 231 -6.28 35.17 6.17
CA ASP A 231 -6.87 35.62 7.43
C ASP A 231 -8.36 35.88 7.25
N GLY A 232 -9.19 35.16 8.02
CA GLY A 232 -10.66 35.23 7.91
C GLY A 232 -11.28 34.31 6.85
N GLU A 233 -10.47 33.56 6.11
CA GLU A 233 -10.94 32.53 5.17
C GLU A 233 -11.41 31.27 5.93
N GLU A 234 -12.50 30.66 5.48
CA GLU A 234 -12.89 29.35 5.98
C GLU A 234 -11.89 28.28 5.54
N LEU A 235 -11.63 27.30 6.42
CA LEU A 235 -10.80 26.15 6.08
C LEU A 235 -11.42 25.39 4.92
N PHE A 236 -10.57 24.80 4.06
CA PHE A 236 -11.06 23.98 2.96
C PHE A 236 -11.66 22.68 3.52
N GLU A 237 -12.98 22.55 3.39
CA GLU A 237 -13.73 21.39 3.84
C GLU A 237 -14.03 20.46 2.66
N PHE A 238 -13.75 19.17 2.82
CA PHE A 238 -14.23 18.15 1.89
C PHE A 238 -14.53 16.83 2.60
N LYS A 239 -15.29 15.96 1.92
CA LYS A 239 -15.62 14.61 2.41
C LYS A 239 -14.71 13.57 1.76
N THR A 240 -14.05 12.74 2.57
CA THR A 240 -13.17 11.66 2.09
C THR A 240 -13.96 10.59 1.34
N ASP A 241 -13.33 9.93 0.35
CA ASP A 241 -13.98 8.95 -0.55
C ASP A 241 -15.27 9.50 -1.20
N ASP A 242 -15.34 10.80 -1.48
CA ASP A 242 -16.47 11.44 -2.19
C ASP A 242 -16.06 12.09 -3.52
N GLU A 243 -14.78 11.95 -3.91
CA GLU A 243 -14.20 12.48 -5.16
C GLU A 243 -14.46 13.99 -5.34
N GLN A 244 -14.47 14.72 -4.22
CA GLN A 244 -14.55 16.19 -4.20
C GLN A 244 -13.19 16.83 -4.51
N VAL A 245 -12.12 16.06 -4.33
CA VAL A 245 -10.73 16.43 -4.63
C VAL A 245 -10.09 15.35 -5.51
N ILE A 246 -8.88 15.62 -6.01
CA ILE A 246 -8.10 14.62 -6.74
C ILE A 246 -7.83 13.39 -5.86
N GLU A 247 -7.79 12.22 -6.49
CA GLU A 247 -7.70 10.93 -5.79
C GLU A 247 -6.45 10.82 -4.90
N GLY A 248 -5.32 11.35 -5.35
CA GLY A 248 -4.07 11.33 -4.59
C GLY A 248 -4.14 12.17 -3.31
N LEU A 249 -4.83 13.31 -3.35
CA LEU A 249 -5.05 14.15 -2.17
C LEU A 249 -5.98 13.45 -1.18
N ASP A 250 -7.10 12.91 -1.66
CA ASP A 250 -8.07 12.17 -0.83
C ASP A 250 -7.39 11.00 -0.09
N ARG A 251 -6.70 10.14 -0.83
CA ARG A 251 -5.95 8.99 -0.29
C ARG A 251 -4.88 9.40 0.70
N ALA A 252 -4.12 10.45 0.40
CA ALA A 252 -3.07 10.91 1.29
C ALA A 252 -3.65 11.45 2.60
N VAL A 253 -4.72 12.27 2.55
CA VAL A 253 -5.36 12.82 3.75
C VAL A 253 -5.94 11.74 4.66
N MET A 254 -6.46 10.63 4.11
CA MET A 254 -6.89 9.47 4.91
C MET A 254 -5.74 8.80 5.70
N THR A 255 -4.48 9.06 5.35
CA THR A 255 -3.32 8.56 6.11
C THR A 255 -2.77 9.57 7.13
N MET A 256 -3.29 10.80 7.14
CA MET A 256 -2.80 11.89 7.97
C MET A 256 -3.43 11.88 9.37
N LYS A 257 -2.69 12.39 10.34
CA LYS A 257 -3.17 12.68 11.70
C LYS A 257 -3.57 14.14 11.85
N LYS A 258 -4.43 14.45 12.82
CA LYS A 258 -4.80 15.83 13.14
C LYS A 258 -3.54 16.65 13.48
N GLY A 259 -3.40 17.83 12.89
CA GLY A 259 -2.24 18.72 13.03
C GLY A 259 -1.02 18.34 12.18
N GLU A 260 -1.08 17.23 11.42
CA GLU A 260 0.00 16.83 10.51
C GLU A 260 0.12 17.82 9.36
N ILE A 261 1.37 18.21 9.03
CA ILE A 261 1.70 18.94 7.81
C ILE A 261 2.51 18.00 6.93
N ALA A 262 2.07 17.80 5.69
CA ALA A 262 2.74 16.90 4.75
C ALA A 262 2.88 17.53 3.37
N LEU A 263 3.97 17.18 2.68
CA LEU A 263 4.17 17.43 1.26
C LEU A 263 3.80 16.16 0.49
N LEU A 264 2.86 16.28 -0.42
CA LEU A 264 2.42 15.21 -1.31
C LEU A 264 3.04 15.41 -2.69
N THR A 265 3.56 14.34 -3.27
CA THR A 265 3.91 14.27 -4.70
C THR A 265 2.90 13.35 -5.36
N VAL A 266 2.11 13.89 -6.29
CA VAL A 266 0.99 13.18 -6.90
C VAL A 266 1.18 13.11 -8.41
N ALA A 267 1.34 11.89 -8.93
CA ALA A 267 1.44 11.66 -10.36
C ALA A 267 0.09 11.93 -11.08
N PRO A 268 0.10 12.16 -12.40
CA PRO A 268 -1.08 12.61 -13.13
C PRO A 268 -2.29 11.67 -13.00
N GLU A 269 -2.06 10.37 -12.91
CA GLU A 269 -3.12 9.34 -12.80
C GLU A 269 -3.94 9.48 -11.52
N TYR A 270 -3.37 10.07 -10.48
CA TYR A 270 -4.02 10.37 -9.20
C TYR A 270 -4.30 11.87 -9.02
N ALA A 271 -4.02 12.69 -10.04
CA ALA A 271 -4.22 14.13 -10.05
C ALA A 271 -5.22 14.55 -11.14
N TYR A 272 -4.76 15.30 -12.15
CA TYR A 272 -5.60 15.89 -13.19
C TYR A 272 -5.56 15.11 -14.52
N GLY A 273 -4.83 14.00 -14.58
CA GLY A 273 -4.79 13.09 -15.72
C GLY A 273 -4.23 13.71 -17.00
N SER A 274 -4.72 13.23 -18.14
CA SER A 274 -4.26 13.62 -19.48
C SER A 274 -4.98 14.84 -20.05
N SER A 275 -5.76 15.56 -19.23
CA SER A 275 -6.48 16.77 -19.63
C SER A 275 -5.94 17.98 -18.88
N GLN A 276 -5.97 19.13 -19.54
CA GLN A 276 -5.67 20.39 -18.90
C GLN A 276 -6.71 20.68 -17.82
N SER A 277 -6.29 21.24 -16.69
CA SER A 277 -7.20 21.67 -15.63
C SER A 277 -7.01 23.15 -15.32
N GLN A 278 -8.08 23.93 -15.44
CA GLN A 278 -8.10 25.32 -14.99
C GLN A 278 -8.29 25.32 -13.47
N GLN A 279 -7.28 25.76 -12.73
CA GLN A 279 -7.37 26.01 -11.29
C GLN A 279 -7.50 27.51 -11.03
N GLU A 280 -7.74 27.87 -9.78
CA GLU A 280 -8.03 29.24 -9.37
C GLU A 280 -6.90 30.22 -9.68
N LEU A 281 -5.65 29.81 -9.47
CA LEU A 281 -4.49 30.69 -9.61
C LEU A 281 -3.70 30.45 -10.91
N ALA A 282 -3.74 29.23 -11.44
CA ALA A 282 -3.03 28.87 -12.67
C ALA A 282 -3.66 27.67 -13.38
N VAL A 283 -3.22 27.43 -14.61
CA VAL A 283 -3.53 26.22 -15.35
C VAL A 283 -2.59 25.10 -14.93
N VAL A 284 -3.14 23.91 -14.71
CA VAL A 284 -2.38 22.66 -14.60
C VAL A 284 -2.35 21.98 -15.98
N PRO A 285 -1.17 21.84 -16.62
CA PRO A 285 -1.05 21.16 -17.91
C PRO A 285 -1.42 19.66 -17.83
N PRO A 286 -1.83 19.05 -18.94
CA PRO A 286 -1.99 17.60 -19.04
C PRO A 286 -0.74 16.84 -18.56
N ASN A 287 -0.94 15.70 -17.91
CA ASN A 287 0.12 14.80 -17.46
C ASN A 287 1.13 15.44 -16.49
N SER A 288 0.72 16.47 -15.74
CA SER A 288 1.58 17.11 -14.74
C SER A 288 1.63 16.34 -13.42
N ILE A 289 2.84 16.14 -12.89
CA ILE A 289 3.02 15.81 -11.47
C ILE A 289 2.74 17.08 -10.67
N VAL A 290 1.93 16.98 -9.64
CA VAL A 290 1.57 18.10 -8.77
C VAL A 290 2.04 17.85 -7.34
N TYR A 291 2.37 18.95 -6.66
CA TYR A 291 2.84 18.95 -5.29
C TYR A 291 1.82 19.63 -4.41
N TYR A 292 1.43 18.99 -3.31
CA TYR A 292 0.51 19.58 -2.35
C TYR A 292 1.15 19.68 -0.98
N GLU A 293 1.21 20.88 -0.43
CA GLU A 293 1.44 21.08 0.99
C GLU A 293 0.08 21.08 1.69
N VAL A 294 -0.14 20.16 2.61
CA VAL A 294 -1.42 19.93 3.28
C VAL A 294 -1.22 19.99 4.79
N GLU A 295 -2.00 20.83 5.47
CA GLU A 295 -2.18 20.79 6.92
C GLU A 295 -3.56 20.19 7.24
N LEU A 296 -3.61 19.05 7.92
CA LEU A 296 -4.88 18.47 8.37
C LEU A 296 -5.31 19.10 9.69
N VAL A 297 -6.28 20.02 9.66
CA VAL A 297 -6.66 20.83 10.83
C VAL A 297 -7.68 20.13 11.72
N SER A 298 -8.74 19.57 11.11
CA SER A 298 -9.77 18.83 11.86
C SER A 298 -10.33 17.65 11.07
N VAL A 299 -10.87 16.68 11.81
CA VAL A 299 -11.47 15.46 11.28
C VAL A 299 -12.76 15.20 12.04
N ASP A 300 -13.87 15.16 11.32
CA ASP A 300 -15.17 14.72 11.80
C ASP A 300 -15.47 13.36 11.15
N LYS A 301 -15.10 12.28 11.86
CA LYS A 301 -15.20 10.91 11.34
C LYS A 301 -16.65 10.50 11.10
N GLU A 302 -16.86 9.70 10.06
CA GLU A 302 -18.15 9.04 9.89
C GLU A 302 -18.28 7.96 10.99
N LYS A 303 -19.43 7.88 11.66
CA LYS A 303 -19.65 6.85 12.68
C LYS A 303 -19.52 5.46 12.06
N GLU A 304 -18.89 4.55 12.78
CA GLU A 304 -18.78 3.16 12.36
C GLU A 304 -20.04 2.39 12.74
N SER A 305 -20.32 1.29 12.05
CA SER A 305 -21.57 0.54 12.24
C SER A 305 -21.73 -0.03 13.66
N TRP A 306 -20.63 -0.33 14.37
CA TRP A 306 -20.70 -0.81 15.76
C TRP A 306 -20.95 0.31 16.78
N ASP A 307 -20.68 1.57 16.42
CA ASP A 307 -20.92 2.75 17.26
C ASP A 307 -22.33 3.33 17.09
N MET A 308 -23.13 2.74 16.18
CA MET A 308 -24.50 3.15 15.90
C MET A 308 -25.52 2.22 16.55
N ASN A 309 -26.58 2.80 17.11
CA ASN A 309 -27.78 2.03 17.45
C ASN A 309 -28.59 1.64 16.18
N THR A 310 -29.61 0.80 16.34
CA THR A 310 -30.43 0.27 15.23
C THR A 310 -31.13 1.37 14.43
N GLN A 311 -31.68 2.38 15.11
CA GLN A 311 -32.34 3.51 14.48
C GLN A 311 -31.34 4.38 13.68
N GLU A 312 -30.18 4.69 14.28
CA GLU A 312 -29.10 5.43 13.61
C GLU A 312 -28.60 4.70 12.35
N LYS A 313 -28.53 3.37 12.36
CA LYS A 313 -28.17 2.56 11.18
C LYS A 313 -29.17 2.73 10.05
N ILE A 314 -30.46 2.70 10.35
CA ILE A 314 -31.54 2.87 9.36
C ILE A 314 -31.50 4.28 8.77
N GLU A 315 -31.31 5.30 9.62
CA GLU A 315 -31.19 6.69 9.18
C GLU A 315 -29.94 6.91 8.32
N ALA A 316 -28.78 6.37 8.74
CA ALA A 316 -27.55 6.41 7.96
C ALA A 316 -27.71 5.72 6.60
N ALA A 317 -28.34 4.55 6.55
CA ALA A 317 -28.66 3.86 5.31
C ALA A 317 -29.59 4.69 4.42
N GLY A 318 -30.62 5.33 4.99
CA GLY A 318 -31.51 6.24 4.30
C GLY A 318 -30.77 7.42 3.67
N LYS A 319 -29.87 8.06 4.42
CA LYS A 319 -29.03 9.16 3.93
C LYS A 319 -28.15 8.71 2.76
N LYS A 320 -27.44 7.58 2.89
CA LYS A 320 -26.60 7.03 1.82
C LYS A 320 -27.39 6.66 0.56
N LYS A 321 -28.61 6.15 0.72
CA LYS A 321 -29.52 5.89 -0.40
C LYS A 321 -29.87 7.19 -1.15
N GLU A 322 -30.15 8.28 -0.44
CA GLU A 322 -30.43 9.57 -1.09
C GLU A 322 -29.17 10.17 -1.76
N GLU A 323 -27.99 10.07 -1.14
CA GLU A 323 -26.71 10.42 -1.77
C GLU A 323 -26.53 9.65 -3.10
N GLY A 324 -26.81 8.34 -3.10
CA GLY A 324 -26.81 7.51 -4.30
C GLY A 324 -27.83 7.96 -5.36
N ASN A 325 -29.03 8.37 -4.95
CA ASN A 325 -30.07 8.86 -5.87
C ASN A 325 -29.63 10.15 -6.57
N VAL A 326 -28.97 11.07 -5.86
CA VAL A 326 -28.42 12.30 -6.44
C VAL A 326 -27.37 11.96 -7.49
N LEU A 327 -26.44 11.06 -7.18
CA LEU A 327 -25.39 10.62 -8.11
C LEU A 327 -25.96 9.88 -9.32
N PHE A 328 -27.00 9.07 -9.14
CA PHE A 328 -27.68 8.37 -10.22
C PHE A 328 -28.30 9.37 -11.21
N LYS A 329 -28.98 10.40 -10.70
CA LYS A 329 -29.56 11.47 -11.53
C LYS A 329 -28.49 12.26 -12.28
N ALA A 330 -27.30 12.42 -11.67
CA ALA A 330 -26.15 13.04 -12.31
C ALA A 330 -25.41 12.12 -13.32
N GLY A 331 -25.90 10.91 -13.58
CA GLY A 331 -25.27 9.95 -14.50
C GLY A 331 -23.99 9.29 -13.96
N LYS A 332 -23.64 9.50 -12.70
CA LYS A 332 -22.44 8.95 -12.04
C LYS A 332 -22.74 7.55 -11.48
N PHE A 333 -23.07 6.60 -12.35
CA PHE A 333 -23.60 5.28 -11.98
C PHE A 333 -22.66 4.45 -11.08
N ALA A 334 -21.35 4.44 -11.37
CA ALA A 334 -20.38 3.71 -10.54
C ALA A 334 -20.32 4.26 -9.10
N LYS A 335 -20.42 5.59 -8.93
CA LYS A 335 -20.44 6.23 -7.60
C LYS A 335 -21.76 5.97 -6.88
N ALA A 336 -22.88 6.07 -7.60
CA ALA A 336 -24.19 5.73 -7.06
C ALA A 336 -24.21 4.29 -6.54
N SER A 337 -23.63 3.33 -7.28
CA SER A 337 -23.43 1.92 -6.86
C SER A 337 -22.79 1.83 -5.48
N LYS A 338 -21.63 2.48 -5.29
CA LYS A 338 -20.90 2.47 -4.01
C LYS A 338 -21.75 3.02 -2.85
N ARG A 339 -22.53 4.09 -3.08
CA ARG A 339 -23.39 4.67 -2.05
C ARG A 339 -24.54 3.74 -1.66
N TYR A 340 -25.16 3.05 -2.61
CA TYR A 340 -26.17 2.03 -2.32
C TYR A 340 -25.59 0.81 -1.59
N GLU A 341 -24.37 0.37 -1.95
CA GLU A 341 -23.67 -0.71 -1.24
C GLU A 341 -23.38 -0.34 0.22
N LYS A 342 -22.86 0.88 0.46
CA LYS A 342 -22.65 1.40 1.82
C LYS A 342 -23.95 1.52 2.60
N ALA A 343 -25.05 1.93 1.96
CA ALA A 343 -26.37 1.96 2.58
C ALA A 343 -26.83 0.58 3.06
N VAL A 344 -26.72 -0.45 2.20
CA VAL A 344 -27.11 -1.82 2.57
C VAL A 344 -26.24 -2.37 3.69
N LYS A 345 -24.94 -2.08 3.69
CA LYS A 345 -23.99 -2.54 4.71
C LYS A 345 -24.35 -2.07 6.13
N TYR A 346 -24.91 -0.87 6.29
CA TYR A 346 -25.35 -0.37 7.61
C TYR A 346 -26.46 -1.23 8.23
N ILE A 347 -27.29 -1.85 7.39
CA ILE A 347 -28.50 -2.57 7.82
C ILE A 347 -28.44 -4.07 7.46
N GLU A 348 -27.30 -4.58 7.01
CA GLU A 348 -27.15 -5.96 6.54
C GLU A 348 -27.51 -6.96 7.65
N TYR A 349 -26.90 -6.79 8.82
CA TYR A 349 -27.15 -7.60 10.02
C TYR A 349 -28.25 -6.98 10.88
N ASP A 350 -29.43 -7.58 10.83
CA ASP A 350 -30.65 -7.10 11.50
C ASP A 350 -31.08 -7.95 12.71
N THR A 351 -30.17 -8.76 13.26
CA THR A 351 -30.47 -9.68 14.39
C THR A 351 -30.93 -8.95 15.64
N SER A 352 -30.44 -7.72 15.87
CA SER A 352 -30.81 -6.87 17.00
C SER A 352 -32.00 -5.95 16.73
N PHE A 353 -32.61 -6.02 15.55
CA PHE A 353 -33.67 -5.08 15.14
C PHE A 353 -35.02 -5.59 15.65
N SER A 354 -35.86 -4.66 16.11
CA SER A 354 -37.28 -4.91 16.32
C SER A 354 -38.00 -5.20 15.00
N GLU A 355 -39.22 -5.75 15.06
CA GLU A 355 -39.98 -6.08 13.84
C GLU A 355 -40.31 -4.85 12.99
N GLU A 356 -40.54 -3.69 13.61
CA GLU A 356 -40.78 -2.44 12.87
C GLU A 356 -39.49 -1.93 12.21
N GLU A 357 -38.36 -1.99 12.90
CA GLU A 357 -37.05 -1.64 12.35
C GLU A 357 -36.65 -2.58 11.22
N LYS A 358 -36.91 -3.89 11.33
CA LYS A 358 -36.69 -4.85 10.24
C LYS A 358 -37.52 -4.50 9.00
N LYS A 359 -38.75 -4.05 9.18
CA LYS A 359 -39.61 -3.62 8.08
C LYS A 359 -39.06 -2.37 7.39
N GLN A 360 -38.60 -1.38 8.15
CA GLN A 360 -37.94 -0.19 7.63
C GLN A 360 -36.64 -0.54 6.90
N ALA A 361 -35.78 -1.34 7.53
CA ALA A 361 -34.54 -1.83 6.93
C ALA A 361 -34.81 -2.62 5.64
N LYS A 362 -35.81 -3.51 5.62
CA LYS A 362 -36.22 -4.24 4.41
C LYS A 362 -36.58 -3.28 3.28
N ALA A 363 -37.39 -2.25 3.54
CA ALA A 363 -37.76 -1.27 2.53
C ALA A 363 -36.52 -0.54 1.95
N VAL A 364 -35.56 -0.17 2.81
CA VAL A 364 -34.30 0.45 2.38
C VAL A 364 -33.42 -0.54 1.59
N LYS A 365 -33.26 -1.79 2.06
CA LYS A 365 -32.52 -2.87 1.36
C LYS A 365 -33.05 -3.07 -0.06
N VAL A 366 -34.37 -3.21 -0.20
CA VAL A 366 -35.03 -3.42 -1.50
C VAL A 366 -34.78 -2.23 -2.43
N ALA A 367 -34.98 -1.00 -1.95
CA ALA A 367 -34.77 0.20 -2.75
C ALA A 367 -33.31 0.34 -3.20
N CYS A 368 -32.34 0.15 -2.30
CA CYS A 368 -30.92 0.22 -2.61
C CYS A 368 -30.48 -0.86 -3.59
N ASN A 369 -30.87 -2.13 -3.39
CA ASN A 369 -30.50 -3.21 -4.31
C ASN A 369 -31.11 -3.02 -5.70
N LEU A 370 -32.37 -2.58 -5.77
CA LEU A 370 -33.01 -2.23 -7.05
C LEU A 370 -32.26 -1.10 -7.75
N ASN A 371 -32.01 0.01 -7.06
CA ASN A 371 -31.33 1.15 -7.65
C ASN A 371 -29.89 0.81 -8.05
N ASN A 372 -29.19 0.02 -7.24
CA ASN A 372 -27.86 -0.47 -7.57
C ASN A 372 -27.89 -1.40 -8.79
N ALA A 373 -28.86 -2.31 -8.90
CA ALA A 373 -29.02 -3.13 -10.11
C ALA A 373 -29.20 -2.27 -11.36
N ALA A 374 -29.93 -1.14 -11.27
CA ALA A 374 -30.04 -0.19 -12.35
C ALA A 374 -28.69 0.48 -12.68
N CYS A 375 -27.87 0.84 -11.68
CA CYS A 375 -26.49 1.30 -11.91
C CYS A 375 -25.67 0.24 -12.64
N LYS A 376 -25.68 -1.01 -12.15
CA LYS A 376 -24.93 -2.14 -12.71
C LYS A 376 -25.30 -2.41 -14.17
N LEU A 377 -26.58 -2.34 -14.53
CA LEU A 377 -27.04 -2.42 -15.92
C LEU A 377 -26.47 -1.30 -16.79
N LYS A 378 -26.41 -0.05 -16.29
CA LYS A 378 -25.86 1.10 -17.03
C LYS A 378 -24.35 1.01 -17.26
N ILE A 379 -23.60 0.44 -16.31
CA ILE A 379 -22.15 0.22 -16.43
C ILE A 379 -21.78 -1.14 -17.04
N LYS A 380 -22.77 -1.91 -17.50
CA LYS A 380 -22.61 -3.22 -18.15
C LYS A 380 -22.06 -4.33 -17.26
N GLU A 381 -22.20 -4.19 -15.94
CA GLU A 381 -21.88 -5.24 -14.95
C GLU A 381 -23.11 -6.16 -14.76
N TYR A 382 -23.47 -6.90 -15.80
CA TYR A 382 -24.74 -7.64 -15.83
C TYR A 382 -24.84 -8.75 -14.78
N LYS A 383 -23.74 -9.45 -14.48
CA LYS A 383 -23.73 -10.49 -13.42
C LYS A 383 -24.03 -9.91 -12.04
N GLU A 384 -23.52 -8.73 -11.73
CA GLU A 384 -23.80 -8.09 -10.44
C GLU A 384 -25.23 -7.55 -10.39
N ALA A 385 -25.75 -7.02 -11.51
CA ALA A 385 -27.16 -6.63 -11.61
C ALA A 385 -28.11 -7.82 -11.34
N GLU A 386 -27.77 -8.99 -11.88
CA GLU A 386 -28.52 -10.24 -11.70
C GLU A 386 -28.55 -10.67 -10.23
N LYS A 387 -27.39 -10.75 -9.58
CA LYS A 387 -27.28 -11.05 -8.13
C LYS A 387 -28.10 -10.09 -7.27
N LEU A 388 -28.00 -8.77 -7.54
CA LEU A 388 -28.74 -7.75 -6.77
C LEU A 388 -30.25 -7.91 -6.93
N CYS A 389 -30.74 -8.22 -8.12
CA CYS A 389 -32.16 -8.48 -8.34
C CYS A 389 -32.62 -9.78 -7.67
N THR A 390 -31.80 -10.82 -7.69
CA THR A 390 -32.08 -12.08 -6.98
C THR A 390 -32.22 -11.84 -5.48
N LYS A 391 -31.33 -11.07 -4.84
CA LYS A 391 -31.46 -10.65 -3.43
C LYS A 391 -32.79 -9.94 -3.15
N VAL A 392 -33.28 -9.10 -4.08
CA VAL A 392 -34.60 -8.45 -3.92
C VAL A 392 -35.73 -9.47 -4.02
N LEU A 393 -35.64 -10.44 -4.93
CA LEU A 393 -36.68 -11.46 -5.14
C LEU A 393 -36.74 -12.51 -4.02
N GLU A 394 -35.64 -12.74 -3.30
CA GLU A 394 -35.62 -13.51 -2.05
C GLU A 394 -36.45 -12.83 -0.96
N LEU A 395 -36.44 -11.49 -0.92
CA LEU A 395 -37.21 -10.69 0.04
C LEU A 395 -38.65 -10.41 -0.43
N GLU A 396 -38.84 -10.24 -1.73
CA GLU A 396 -40.07 -9.85 -2.40
C GLU A 396 -40.22 -10.59 -3.74
N SER A 397 -40.67 -11.84 -3.69
CA SER A 397 -40.75 -12.74 -4.86
C SER A 397 -41.67 -12.27 -5.99
N ARG A 398 -42.51 -11.27 -5.73
CA ARG A 398 -43.45 -10.63 -6.69
C ARG A 398 -43.01 -9.22 -7.12
N ASN A 399 -41.77 -8.81 -6.86
CA ASN A 399 -41.28 -7.48 -7.25
C ASN A 399 -41.04 -7.38 -8.76
N VAL A 400 -41.98 -6.73 -9.47
CA VAL A 400 -41.95 -6.57 -10.95
C VAL A 400 -40.68 -5.87 -11.43
N LYS A 401 -40.18 -4.86 -10.71
CA LYS A 401 -38.96 -4.13 -11.08
C LYS A 401 -37.72 -5.01 -11.01
N ALA A 402 -37.64 -5.90 -10.02
CA ALA A 402 -36.53 -6.84 -9.89
C ALA A 402 -36.57 -7.90 -11.00
N LEU A 403 -37.72 -8.51 -11.26
CA LEU A 403 -37.90 -9.46 -12.37
C LEU A 403 -37.51 -8.82 -13.72
N TYR A 404 -38.02 -7.62 -13.97
CA TYR A 404 -37.72 -6.86 -15.18
C TYR A 404 -36.22 -6.58 -15.36
N ARG A 405 -35.55 -6.04 -14.33
CA ARG A 405 -34.11 -5.72 -14.38
C ARG A 405 -33.24 -6.97 -14.45
N ARG A 406 -33.63 -8.06 -13.81
CA ARG A 406 -32.91 -9.34 -13.89
C ARG A 406 -33.03 -9.95 -15.29
N ALA A 407 -34.20 -9.88 -15.91
CA ALA A 407 -34.38 -10.27 -17.29
C ALA A 407 -33.50 -9.44 -18.24
N GLN A 408 -33.39 -8.13 -18.03
CA GLN A 408 -32.46 -7.28 -18.80
C GLN A 408 -31.01 -7.74 -18.66
N ALA A 409 -30.58 -8.14 -17.45
CA ALA A 409 -29.25 -8.70 -17.25
C ALA A 409 -29.07 -10.04 -17.97
N TYR A 410 -30.01 -10.99 -17.83
CA TYR A 410 -29.98 -12.27 -18.53
C TYR A 410 -29.93 -12.13 -20.06
N ILE A 411 -30.70 -11.19 -20.61
CA ILE A 411 -30.69 -10.85 -22.05
C ILE A 411 -29.29 -10.43 -22.54
N GLN A 412 -28.50 -9.74 -21.70
CA GLN A 412 -27.14 -9.32 -22.04
C GLN A 412 -26.11 -10.43 -21.79
N LEU A 413 -26.39 -11.34 -20.85
CA LEU A 413 -25.59 -12.54 -20.59
C LEU A 413 -25.89 -13.70 -21.56
N ALA A 414 -26.90 -13.53 -22.43
CA ALA A 414 -27.42 -14.54 -23.35
C ALA A 414 -28.13 -15.74 -22.68
N ASP A 415 -28.56 -15.58 -21.43
CA ASP A 415 -29.38 -16.57 -20.70
C ASP A 415 -30.87 -16.38 -21.04
N LEU A 416 -31.23 -16.59 -22.30
CA LEU A 416 -32.54 -16.17 -22.85
C LEU A 416 -33.74 -16.90 -22.21
N ASP A 417 -33.58 -18.15 -21.81
CA ASP A 417 -34.65 -18.92 -21.16
C ASP A 417 -35.00 -18.36 -19.77
N LEU A 418 -33.98 -17.97 -19.00
CA LEU A 418 -34.15 -17.35 -17.69
C LEU A 418 -34.79 -15.96 -17.82
N ALA A 419 -34.38 -15.19 -18.85
CA ALA A 419 -35.01 -13.92 -19.16
C ALA A 419 -36.51 -14.08 -19.51
N GLU A 420 -36.87 -15.12 -20.27
CA GLU A 420 -38.28 -15.38 -20.61
C GLU A 420 -39.10 -15.71 -19.37
N LEU A 421 -38.55 -16.52 -18.47
CA LEU A 421 -39.20 -16.88 -17.21
C LEU A 421 -39.52 -15.64 -16.37
N ASP A 422 -38.54 -14.75 -16.18
CA ASP A 422 -38.70 -13.53 -15.39
C ASP A 422 -39.69 -12.55 -16.02
N ILE A 423 -39.66 -12.38 -17.35
CA ILE A 423 -40.60 -11.51 -18.08
C ILE A 423 -42.03 -12.03 -18.00
N LYS A 424 -42.24 -13.35 -18.19
CA LYS A 424 -43.57 -13.95 -18.06
C LYS A 424 -44.12 -13.76 -16.65
N LYS A 425 -43.31 -14.05 -15.64
CA LYS A 425 -43.69 -13.85 -14.24
C LYS A 425 -43.99 -12.37 -13.94
N ALA A 426 -43.25 -11.44 -14.53
CA ALA A 426 -43.52 -10.00 -14.39
C ALA A 426 -44.87 -9.61 -15.02
N LEU A 427 -45.20 -10.12 -16.21
CA LEU A 427 -46.48 -9.88 -16.90
C LEU A 427 -47.66 -10.60 -16.25
N GLU A 428 -47.44 -11.73 -15.57
CA GLU A 428 -48.47 -12.37 -14.75
C GLU A 428 -48.87 -11.49 -13.55
N ILE A 429 -47.93 -10.73 -13.01
CA ILE A 429 -48.16 -9.84 -11.85
C ILE A 429 -48.72 -8.48 -12.31
N ASP A 430 -48.16 -7.90 -13.37
CA ASP A 430 -48.57 -6.62 -13.94
C ASP A 430 -48.74 -6.74 -15.47
N PRO A 431 -49.91 -7.21 -15.94
CA PRO A 431 -50.16 -7.48 -17.36
C PRO A 431 -50.10 -6.24 -18.24
N ASP A 432 -50.20 -5.03 -17.70
CA ASP A 432 -50.24 -3.79 -18.46
C ASP A 432 -48.92 -3.02 -18.46
N ASN A 433 -47.88 -3.60 -17.87
CA ASN A 433 -46.57 -3.00 -17.81
C ASN A 433 -45.95 -2.82 -19.20
N ARG A 434 -45.91 -1.57 -19.67
CA ARG A 434 -45.41 -1.22 -21.02
C ARG A 434 -43.93 -1.57 -21.19
N ASP A 435 -43.11 -1.32 -20.17
CA ASP A 435 -41.67 -1.54 -20.21
C ASP A 435 -41.36 -3.04 -20.34
N VAL A 436 -42.04 -3.88 -19.55
CA VAL A 436 -41.88 -5.33 -19.60
C VAL A 436 -42.36 -5.90 -20.95
N LYS A 437 -43.48 -5.39 -21.50
CA LYS A 437 -43.95 -5.78 -22.85
C LYS A 437 -42.93 -5.44 -23.94
N LEU A 438 -42.31 -4.27 -23.86
CA LEU A 438 -41.29 -3.85 -24.82
C LEU A 438 -40.05 -4.73 -24.73
N GLU A 439 -39.57 -5.00 -23.51
CA GLU A 439 -38.43 -5.89 -23.29
C GLU A 439 -38.72 -7.33 -23.73
N TYR A 440 -39.97 -7.81 -23.59
CA TYR A 440 -40.37 -9.11 -24.11
C TYR A 440 -40.24 -9.20 -25.62
N LYS A 441 -40.60 -8.12 -26.33
CA LYS A 441 -40.40 -8.04 -27.78
C LYS A 441 -38.90 -8.11 -28.13
N THR A 442 -38.06 -7.35 -27.42
CA THR A 442 -36.60 -7.39 -27.57
C THR A 442 -36.04 -8.80 -27.34
N LEU A 443 -36.52 -9.50 -26.31
CA LEU A 443 -36.15 -10.88 -26.03
C LEU A 443 -36.51 -11.81 -27.19
N LYS A 444 -37.74 -11.71 -27.73
CA LYS A 444 -38.18 -12.55 -28.85
C LYS A 444 -37.36 -12.33 -30.12
N GLU A 445 -36.97 -11.09 -30.38
CA GLU A 445 -36.06 -10.75 -31.49
C GLU A 445 -34.68 -11.39 -31.29
N LYS A 446 -34.12 -11.28 -30.08
CA LYS A 446 -32.84 -11.92 -29.73
C LYS A 446 -32.89 -13.45 -29.79
N MET A 447 -33.97 -14.08 -29.33
CA MET A 447 -34.18 -15.53 -29.44
C MET A 447 -34.20 -15.98 -30.90
N LYS A 448 -34.89 -15.24 -31.77
CA LYS A 448 -34.93 -15.54 -33.20
C LYS A 448 -33.55 -15.42 -33.84
N GLU A 449 -32.78 -14.40 -33.45
CA GLU A 449 -31.41 -14.22 -33.93
C GLU A 449 -30.48 -15.34 -33.44
N TYR A 450 -30.58 -15.70 -32.16
CA TYR A 450 -29.81 -16.78 -31.54
C TYR A 450 -30.09 -18.12 -32.24
N ASN A 451 -31.36 -18.50 -32.41
CA ASN A 451 -31.75 -19.73 -33.09
C ASN A 451 -31.28 -19.75 -34.55
N LYS A 452 -31.32 -18.60 -35.25
CA LYS A 452 -30.80 -18.49 -36.62
C LYS A 452 -29.28 -18.70 -36.67
N ARG A 453 -28.54 -18.17 -35.70
CA ARG A 453 -27.09 -18.36 -35.59
C ARG A 453 -26.75 -19.81 -35.25
N GLU A 454 -27.45 -20.44 -34.31
CA GLU A 454 -27.28 -21.86 -33.99
C GLU A 454 -27.58 -22.76 -35.18
N ALA A 455 -28.73 -22.57 -35.85
CA ALA A 455 -29.08 -23.35 -37.03
C ALA A 455 -28.00 -23.25 -38.13
N LYS A 456 -27.43 -22.05 -38.34
CA LYS A 456 -26.31 -21.85 -39.28
C LYS A 456 -25.03 -22.53 -38.79
N PHE A 457 -24.72 -22.45 -37.50
CA PHE A 457 -23.55 -23.07 -36.90
C PHE A 457 -23.61 -24.60 -37.02
N TYR A 458 -24.70 -25.23 -36.58
CA TYR A 458 -24.92 -26.66 -36.73
C TYR A 458 -24.96 -27.09 -38.20
N GLY A 459 -25.65 -26.35 -39.07
CA GLY A 459 -25.66 -26.63 -40.51
C GLY A 459 -24.25 -26.65 -41.12
N ASN A 460 -23.40 -25.68 -40.76
CA ASN A 460 -22.00 -25.65 -41.19
C ASN A 460 -21.17 -26.80 -40.60
N MET A 461 -21.40 -27.15 -39.33
CA MET A 461 -20.71 -28.24 -38.65
C MET A 461 -21.07 -29.60 -39.26
N PHE A 462 -22.35 -29.86 -39.53
CA PHE A 462 -22.82 -31.06 -40.24
C PHE A 462 -22.26 -31.14 -41.67
N ALA A 463 -22.24 -30.03 -42.42
CA ALA A 463 -21.64 -30.00 -43.75
C ALA A 463 -20.13 -30.33 -43.73
N LYS A 464 -19.42 -29.89 -42.69
CA LYS A 464 -17.99 -30.18 -42.50
C LYS A 464 -17.75 -31.64 -42.08
N LEU A 465 -18.58 -32.19 -41.19
CA LEU A 465 -18.53 -33.60 -40.79
C LEU A 465 -18.83 -34.54 -41.96
N ASN A 466 -19.82 -34.23 -42.81
CA ASN A 466 -20.09 -35.00 -44.02
C ASN A 466 -18.92 -34.95 -45.01
N LYS A 467 -18.20 -33.82 -45.12
CA LYS A 467 -16.98 -33.72 -45.94
C LYS A 467 -15.80 -34.54 -45.37
N LEU A 468 -15.72 -34.70 -44.05
CA LEU A 468 -14.71 -35.55 -43.40
C LEU A 468 -15.05 -37.04 -43.52
N GLY A 469 -16.31 -37.43 -43.29
CA GLY A 469 -16.77 -38.81 -43.44
C GLY A 469 -16.73 -39.32 -44.88
N SER A 470 -16.97 -38.45 -45.87
CA SER A 470 -16.78 -38.76 -47.30
C SER A 470 -15.31 -38.89 -47.71
N HIS A 471 -14.38 -38.31 -46.94
CA HIS A 471 -12.94 -38.51 -47.13
C HIS A 471 -12.45 -39.85 -46.54
N GLU A 472 -13.06 -40.33 -45.45
CA GLU A 472 -12.76 -41.64 -44.85
C GLU A 472 -13.33 -42.80 -45.68
N THR A 473 -14.55 -42.68 -46.22
CA THR A 473 -15.13 -43.68 -47.14
C THR A 473 -14.35 -43.79 -48.45
N LYS A 474 -13.92 -42.66 -49.04
CA LYS A 474 -13.01 -42.68 -50.20
C LYS A 474 -11.64 -43.30 -49.92
N LYS A 475 -11.16 -43.27 -48.67
CA LYS A 475 -9.91 -43.92 -48.26
C LYS A 475 -10.07 -45.41 -48.00
N ALA A 476 -11.26 -45.86 -47.59
CA ALA A 476 -11.60 -47.27 -47.41
C ALA A 476 -11.90 -47.96 -48.76
N GLU A 477 -12.68 -47.32 -49.65
CA GLU A 477 -12.98 -47.86 -50.99
C GLU A 477 -11.73 -47.94 -51.90
N ALA A 478 -10.73 -47.07 -51.69
CA ALA A 478 -9.46 -47.14 -52.41
C ALA A 478 -8.55 -48.30 -51.95
N LYS A 479 -8.85 -49.00 -50.85
CA LYS A 479 -8.11 -50.17 -50.37
C LYS A 479 -8.73 -51.52 -50.76
N GLU A 480 -9.99 -51.55 -51.21
CA GLU A 480 -10.70 -52.78 -51.60
C GLU A 480 -10.75 -53.02 -53.12
N ALA A 481 -10.11 -52.17 -53.92
CA ALA A 481 -10.06 -52.28 -55.37
C ALA A 481 -8.62 -52.36 -55.92
N GLU A 482 -7.85 -53.35 -55.48
CA GLU A 482 -6.71 -53.87 -56.26
C GLU A 482 -6.91 -55.37 -56.53
N PRO A 483 -7.28 -55.77 -57.77
CA PRO A 483 -7.25 -57.18 -58.15
C PRO A 483 -5.82 -57.65 -58.41
N MET A 484 -5.48 -58.81 -57.82
CA MET A 484 -4.29 -59.61 -58.07
C MET A 484 -3.92 -59.67 -59.56
N ASN A 485 -2.66 -59.40 -59.88
CA ASN A 485 -2.08 -59.84 -61.14
C ASN A 485 -0.88 -60.76 -60.88
N ILE A 486 -0.99 -61.96 -61.42
CA ILE A 486 -0.02 -63.06 -61.39
C ILE A 486 1.06 -62.73 -62.42
N ASP A 487 2.31 -62.62 -62.00
CA ASP A 487 3.43 -62.51 -62.94
C ASP A 487 3.94 -63.90 -63.30
N SER A 488 4.09 -64.12 -64.61
CA SER A 488 4.59 -65.35 -65.20
C SER A 488 5.67 -65.00 -66.21
N LYS A 489 6.95 -65.11 -65.81
CA LYS A 489 8.05 -65.67 -66.60
C LYS A 489 9.41 -65.58 -65.88
N ALA A 490 10.03 -66.77 -65.82
CA ALA A 490 11.44 -67.14 -65.71
C ALA A 490 12.23 -66.73 -64.45
#